data_AF-A0AAE6BSY8-F1
#
_entry.id   AF-A0AAE6BSY8-F1
#
_cell.length_a   1.000
_cell.length_b   1.000
_cell.length_c   1.000
_cell.angle_alpha   90.00
_cell.angle_beta   90.00
_cell.angle_gamma   90.00
#
_symmetry.space_group_name_H-M   'P 1'
#
loop_
_entity.id
_entity.type
_entity.pdbx_description
1 polymer ?
#
loop_
_entity_poly.entity_id
_entity_poly.type
_entity_poly.pdbx_seq_one_letter_code
_entity_poly.pdbx_strand_id
1 'polypeptide(L)'
;MKKCNIRILLIVMLYCIGLREAVTGVLQLLGLAESLNASYSVTGSFYNPGPYACCLALVFPFALRDANLSDNKLQKLTGWTMALLCAILIPVTMSRTAIAACGIGGIIAMSDRLNLRRLSKGRLLALGIMCVIIAGGIYIVKKNSADGRLLMWKVAVQAAMEVPLTGVGWSDVAGTYGEAQEQYFASGKGSEQEIMVADAPEYVFNEYLQIAIAYGPLAAAGVIVMIAGALMTAINNKVYDFAGSSAGAAVVMFASYPLQFPLFVIAITLVLSGAWLSSASRIIGPASAGIIVVFTCLFLSNNATGDVRSDFAVAHNLHRAHNYRKSNNLLLGMLPHSADPMILNIIAKNYRALGQPDSAEHYLQKSVNRCPNRLYPHYLLMQLYGDSTFFNPVRQRQEARLILNTREKIHSRAIEEMREEANEILGVEE
;
A
#
# COMPACT_ATOMS: atom_id res chain seq x y z
N MET A 1 18.68 24.33 -23.23
CA MET A 1 17.44 24.96 -22.70
C MET A 1 17.74 25.69 -21.40
N LYS A 2 17.22 26.90 -21.18
CA LYS A 2 17.37 27.63 -19.90
C LYS A 2 16.65 26.85 -18.78
N LYS A 3 17.18 26.82 -17.53
CA LYS A 3 16.56 26.15 -16.34
C LYS A 3 15.08 26.51 -16.13
N CYS A 4 14.65 27.70 -16.56
CA CYS A 4 13.25 28.14 -16.53
C CYS A 4 12.35 27.27 -17.43
N ASN A 5 12.79 26.97 -18.65
CA ASN A 5 12.00 26.24 -19.64
C ASN A 5 11.79 24.77 -19.24
N ILE A 6 12.77 24.16 -18.57
CA ILE A 6 12.66 22.78 -18.07
C ILE A 6 11.61 22.71 -16.95
N ARG A 7 11.61 23.66 -15.99
CA ARG A 7 10.63 23.67 -14.90
C ARG A 7 9.21 23.84 -15.40
N ILE A 8 8.99 24.75 -16.37
CA ILE A 8 7.67 24.91 -17.02
C ILE A 8 7.24 23.60 -17.68
N LEU A 9 8.14 22.93 -18.41
CA LEU A 9 7.85 21.64 -19.03
C LEU A 9 7.44 20.58 -18.00
N LEU A 10 8.15 20.47 -16.87
CA LEU A 10 7.81 19.54 -15.80
C LEU A 10 6.42 19.82 -15.20
N ILE A 11 6.10 21.10 -14.96
CA ILE A 11 4.79 21.53 -14.47
C ILE A 11 3.69 21.16 -15.48
N VAL A 12 3.89 21.44 -16.77
CA VAL A 12 2.94 21.07 -17.82
C VAL A 12 2.70 19.57 -17.85
N MET A 13 3.76 18.74 -17.76
CA MET A 13 3.59 17.29 -17.70
C MET A 13 2.81 16.84 -16.46
N LEU A 14 3.06 17.44 -15.29
CA LEU A 14 2.30 17.16 -14.06
C LEU A 14 0.82 17.54 -14.21
N TYR A 15 0.52 18.67 -14.84
CA TYR A 15 -0.85 19.06 -15.17
C TYR A 15 -1.50 18.10 -16.16
N CYS A 16 -0.78 17.61 -17.16
CA CYS A 16 -1.31 16.60 -18.08
C CYS A 16 -1.68 15.31 -17.35
N ILE A 17 -0.83 14.84 -16.44
CA ILE A 17 -1.12 13.67 -15.59
C ILE A 17 -2.37 13.94 -14.73
N GLY A 18 -2.38 15.06 -14.00
CA GLY A 18 -3.49 15.44 -13.14
C GLY A 18 -4.81 15.60 -13.88
N LEU A 19 -4.79 16.24 -15.05
CA LEU A 19 -5.97 16.45 -15.87
C LEU A 19 -6.50 15.14 -16.45
N ARG A 20 -5.61 14.24 -16.93
CA ARG A 20 -6.01 12.91 -17.39
C ARG A 20 -6.75 12.15 -16.28
N GLU A 21 -6.19 12.11 -15.08
CA GLU A 21 -6.81 11.42 -13.94
C GLU A 21 -8.11 12.10 -13.51
N ALA A 22 -8.13 13.43 -13.44
CA ALA A 22 -9.31 14.17 -13.02
C ALA A 22 -10.48 14.02 -14.02
N VAL A 23 -10.21 14.08 -15.33
CA VAL A 23 -11.22 13.84 -16.37
C VAL A 23 -11.74 12.41 -16.27
N THR A 24 -10.85 11.43 -16.13
CA THR A 24 -11.24 10.01 -15.97
C THR A 24 -12.14 9.83 -14.74
N GLY A 25 -11.76 10.43 -13.60
CA GLY A 25 -12.54 10.32 -12.38
C GLY A 25 -13.88 11.04 -12.42
N VAL A 26 -13.98 12.18 -13.13
CA VAL A 26 -15.27 12.85 -13.37
C VAL A 26 -16.16 11.98 -14.25
N LEU A 27 -15.63 11.40 -15.33
CA LEU A 27 -16.40 10.49 -16.19
C LEU A 27 -16.91 9.28 -15.41
N GLN A 28 -16.08 8.69 -14.54
CA GLN A 28 -16.48 7.61 -13.64
C GLN A 28 -17.56 8.05 -12.65
N LEU A 29 -17.42 9.21 -12.04
CA LEU A 29 -18.39 9.76 -11.09
C LEU A 29 -19.76 10.02 -11.74
N LEU A 30 -19.77 10.41 -13.02
CA LEU A 30 -20.99 10.62 -13.80
C LEU A 30 -21.58 9.33 -14.40
N GLY A 31 -20.92 8.18 -14.22
CA GLY A 31 -21.33 6.91 -14.83
C GLY A 31 -21.09 6.82 -16.34
N LEU A 32 -20.26 7.71 -16.90
CA LEU A 32 -19.88 7.74 -18.32
C LEU A 32 -18.65 6.88 -18.64
N ALA A 33 -17.93 6.44 -17.61
CA ALA A 33 -16.83 5.49 -17.72
C ALA A 33 -16.91 4.48 -16.58
N GLU A 34 -16.51 3.24 -16.83
CA GLU A 34 -16.51 2.21 -15.79
C GLU A 34 -15.37 2.45 -14.80
N SER A 35 -15.67 2.23 -13.53
CA SER A 35 -14.63 2.10 -12.52
C SER A 35 -13.92 0.78 -12.70
N LEU A 36 -12.60 0.79 -12.57
CA LEU A 36 -11.77 -0.39 -12.67
C LEU A 36 -11.91 -1.35 -11.47
N ASN A 37 -12.80 -1.04 -10.53
CA ASN A 37 -13.16 -1.89 -9.40
C ASN A 37 -14.65 -1.73 -9.08
N ALA A 38 -15.40 -2.83 -9.12
CA ALA A 38 -16.85 -2.84 -8.92
C ALA A 38 -17.29 -2.31 -7.55
N SER A 39 -16.42 -2.34 -6.54
CA SER A 39 -16.72 -1.86 -5.19
C SER A 39 -16.62 -0.34 -5.02
N TYR A 40 -16.12 0.38 -6.03
CA TYR A 40 -15.85 1.81 -5.92
C TYR A 40 -16.38 2.56 -7.13
N SER A 41 -17.00 3.71 -6.90
CA SER A 41 -17.52 4.58 -7.96
C SER A 41 -16.43 5.29 -8.76
N VAL A 42 -15.27 5.57 -8.15
CA VAL A 42 -14.17 6.31 -8.77
C VAL A 42 -12.83 5.67 -8.42
N THR A 43 -12.03 5.35 -9.44
CA THR A 43 -10.68 4.76 -9.30
C THR A 43 -9.64 5.41 -10.20
N GLY A 44 -10.05 6.33 -11.09
CA GLY A 44 -9.19 6.83 -12.17
C GLY A 44 -8.63 5.67 -12.97
N SER A 45 -7.33 5.73 -13.27
CA SER A 45 -6.61 4.62 -13.89
C SER A 45 -5.95 3.65 -12.89
N PHE A 46 -6.21 3.77 -11.58
CA PHE A 46 -5.42 3.13 -10.52
C PHE A 46 -6.06 1.88 -9.88
N TYR A 47 -7.22 1.38 -10.37
CA TYR A 47 -8.00 0.26 -9.78
C TYR A 47 -8.39 0.42 -8.30
N ASN A 48 -7.90 1.46 -7.61
CA ASN A 48 -8.10 1.75 -6.22
C ASN A 48 -8.26 3.27 -6.01
N PRO A 49 -9.31 3.72 -5.30
CA PRO A 49 -9.57 5.15 -5.07
C PRO A 49 -8.46 5.87 -4.28
N GLY A 50 -7.74 5.14 -3.42
CA GLY A 50 -6.73 5.69 -2.52
C GLY A 50 -5.50 6.26 -3.27
N PRO A 51 -4.75 5.42 -4.02
CA PRO A 51 -3.64 5.86 -4.86
C PRO A 51 -4.06 6.90 -5.91
N TYR A 52 -5.22 6.72 -6.54
CA TYR A 52 -5.79 7.72 -7.46
C TYR A 52 -5.88 9.11 -6.84
N ALA A 53 -6.50 9.22 -5.66
CA ALA A 53 -6.61 10.50 -4.96
C ALA A 53 -5.25 11.06 -4.53
N CYS A 54 -4.31 10.18 -4.14
CA CYS A 54 -2.96 10.58 -3.78
C CYS A 54 -2.19 11.14 -4.99
N CYS A 55 -2.44 10.62 -6.20
CA CYS A 55 -1.84 11.13 -7.43
C CYS A 55 -2.32 12.56 -7.71
N LEU A 56 -3.64 12.82 -7.60
CA LEU A 56 -4.20 14.17 -7.70
C LEU A 56 -3.64 15.11 -6.63
N ALA A 57 -3.41 14.60 -5.42
CA ALA A 57 -2.83 15.37 -4.32
C ALA A 57 -1.42 15.90 -4.59
N LEU A 58 -0.63 15.25 -5.46
CA LEU A 58 0.67 15.76 -5.90
C LEU A 58 0.55 16.99 -6.82
N VAL A 59 -0.52 17.07 -7.60
CA VAL A 59 -0.74 18.19 -8.53
C VAL A 59 -1.32 19.41 -7.80
N PHE A 60 -2.03 19.18 -6.69
CA PHE A 60 -2.73 20.22 -5.94
C PHE A 60 -1.84 21.42 -5.51
N PRO A 61 -0.61 21.25 -5.00
CA PRO A 61 0.30 22.38 -4.69
C PRO A 61 0.58 23.32 -5.86
N PHE A 62 0.72 22.78 -7.08
CA PHE A 62 0.92 23.58 -8.30
C PHE A 62 -0.35 24.33 -8.66
N ALA A 63 -1.49 23.62 -8.68
CA ALA A 63 -2.81 24.20 -8.93
C ALA A 63 -3.14 25.35 -7.98
N LEU A 64 -2.84 25.17 -6.69
CA LEU A 64 -3.08 26.18 -5.66
C LEU A 64 -2.22 27.43 -5.87
N ARG A 65 -0.93 27.29 -6.22
CA ARG A 65 -0.09 28.46 -6.51
C ARG A 65 -0.54 29.16 -7.79
N ASP A 66 -0.81 28.44 -8.87
CA ASP A 66 -1.24 29.06 -10.13
C ASP A 66 -2.57 29.80 -9.96
N ALA A 67 -3.55 29.21 -9.27
CA ALA A 67 -4.85 29.81 -8.98
C ALA A 67 -4.75 31.15 -8.23
N ASN A 68 -3.79 31.26 -7.31
CA ASN A 68 -3.68 32.42 -6.41
C ASN A 68 -2.65 33.44 -6.85
N LEU A 69 -1.57 33.01 -7.51
CA LEU A 69 -0.35 33.81 -7.68
C LEU A 69 0.09 33.99 -9.13
N SER A 70 -0.51 33.30 -10.10
CA SER A 70 -0.15 33.52 -11.51
C SER A 70 -0.74 34.84 -12.04
N ASP A 71 0.10 35.63 -12.71
CA ASP A 71 -0.31 36.83 -13.44
C ASP A 71 -0.96 36.50 -14.80
N ASN A 72 -0.72 35.29 -15.32
CA ASN A 72 -1.29 34.84 -16.59
C ASN A 72 -2.71 34.32 -16.37
N LYS A 73 -3.69 34.96 -17.01
CA LYS A 73 -5.12 34.59 -16.91
C LYS A 73 -5.39 33.11 -17.23
N LEU A 74 -4.72 32.55 -18.23
CA LEU A 74 -4.89 31.15 -18.62
C LEU A 74 -4.36 30.21 -17.53
N GLN A 75 -3.15 30.45 -17.03
CA GLN A 75 -2.56 29.65 -15.95
C GLN A 75 -3.38 29.74 -14.67
N LYS A 76 -3.89 30.93 -14.36
CA LYS A 76 -4.78 31.15 -13.22
C LYS A 76 -6.08 30.37 -13.35
N LEU A 77 -6.70 30.37 -14.54
CA LEU A 77 -7.89 29.59 -14.84
C LEU A 77 -7.61 28.09 -14.70
N THR A 78 -6.53 27.58 -15.31
CA THR A 78 -6.16 26.16 -15.20
C THR A 78 -5.88 25.74 -13.76
N GLY A 79 -5.24 26.61 -12.97
CA GLY A 79 -5.02 26.40 -11.54
C GLY A 79 -6.32 26.28 -10.76
N TRP A 80 -7.26 27.21 -10.96
CA TRP A 80 -8.58 27.17 -10.31
C TRP A 80 -9.38 25.94 -10.70
N THR A 81 -9.41 25.59 -11.99
CA THR A 81 -10.08 24.38 -12.47
C THR A 81 -9.49 23.13 -11.82
N MET A 82 -8.17 22.98 -11.80
CA MET A 82 -7.53 21.81 -11.20
C MET A 82 -7.73 21.75 -9.68
N ALA A 83 -7.63 22.89 -8.98
CA ALA A 83 -7.89 22.95 -7.55
C ALA A 83 -9.34 22.56 -7.20
N LEU A 84 -10.32 22.99 -7.99
CA LEU A 84 -11.72 22.61 -7.84
C LEU A 84 -11.93 21.11 -8.09
N LEU A 85 -11.32 20.56 -9.14
CA LEU A 85 -11.36 19.13 -9.43
C LEU A 85 -10.79 18.31 -8.26
N CYS A 86 -9.65 18.70 -7.70
CA CYS A 86 -9.09 18.07 -6.51
C CYS A 86 -10.04 18.18 -5.30
N ALA A 87 -10.66 19.34 -5.09
CA ALA A 87 -11.59 19.57 -3.98
C ALA A 87 -12.87 18.72 -4.07
N ILE A 88 -13.27 18.30 -5.27
CA ILE A 88 -14.42 17.41 -5.50
C ILE A 88 -13.98 15.94 -5.42
N LEU A 89 -12.95 15.55 -6.18
CA LEU A 89 -12.61 14.15 -6.39
C LEU A 89 -11.92 13.52 -5.17
N ILE A 90 -11.09 14.27 -4.44
CA ILE A 90 -10.36 13.69 -3.29
C ILE A 90 -11.32 13.32 -2.15
N PRO A 91 -12.27 14.17 -1.71
CA PRO A 91 -13.24 13.78 -0.68
C PRO A 91 -14.13 12.60 -1.07
N VAL A 92 -14.56 12.52 -2.35
CA VAL A 92 -15.36 11.39 -2.86
C VAL A 92 -14.67 10.05 -2.64
N THR A 93 -13.34 10.00 -2.76
CA THR A 93 -12.55 8.77 -2.56
C THR A 93 -12.38 8.38 -1.09
N MET A 94 -12.71 9.27 -0.15
CA MET A 94 -12.50 9.08 1.30
C MET A 94 -11.04 8.75 1.68
N SER A 95 -10.08 9.18 0.85
CA SER A 95 -8.65 8.93 1.05
C SER A 95 -8.02 9.90 2.05
N ARG A 96 -7.89 9.44 3.30
CA ARG A 96 -7.25 10.19 4.41
C ARG A 96 -5.81 10.61 4.08
N THR A 97 -5.05 9.73 3.43
CA THR A 97 -3.67 10.00 3.01
C THR A 97 -3.63 11.13 1.98
N ALA A 98 -4.53 11.15 0.99
CA ALA A 98 -4.59 12.20 -0.02
C ALA A 98 -4.99 13.56 0.58
N ILE A 99 -5.97 13.57 1.50
CA ILE A 99 -6.37 14.78 2.23
C ILE A 99 -5.19 15.36 3.03
N ALA A 100 -4.45 14.50 3.76
CA ALA A 100 -3.27 14.91 4.51
C ALA A 100 -2.17 15.47 3.58
N ALA A 101 -1.91 14.80 2.45
CA ALA A 101 -0.94 15.24 1.45
C ALA A 101 -1.31 16.61 0.84
N CYS A 102 -2.59 16.83 0.49
CA CYS A 102 -3.09 18.12 0.01
C CYS A 102 -2.96 19.22 1.07
N GLY A 103 -3.31 18.92 2.32
CA GLY A 103 -3.23 19.89 3.41
C GLY A 103 -1.79 20.33 3.69
N ILE A 104 -0.89 19.37 3.92
CA ILE A 104 0.53 19.63 4.18
C ILE A 104 1.20 20.29 2.97
N GLY A 105 0.98 19.72 1.78
CA GLY A 105 1.56 20.22 0.54
C GLY A 105 1.05 21.62 0.20
N GLY A 106 -0.25 21.90 0.36
CA GLY A 106 -0.84 23.21 0.14
C GLY A 106 -0.33 24.28 1.12
N ILE A 107 -0.19 23.95 2.41
CA ILE A 107 0.38 24.86 3.42
C ILE A 107 1.82 25.23 3.05
N ILE A 108 2.65 24.25 2.68
CA ILE A 108 4.03 24.51 2.27
C ILE A 108 4.06 25.32 0.98
N ALA A 109 3.19 25.00 0.02
CA ALA A 109 3.07 25.71 -1.25
C ALA A 109 2.65 27.16 -1.10
N MET A 110 1.94 27.53 -0.03
CA MET A 110 1.53 28.90 0.26
C MET A 110 2.33 29.54 1.40
N SER A 111 3.41 28.90 1.89
CA SER A 111 4.12 29.31 3.10
C SER A 111 4.81 30.68 3.02
N ASP A 112 5.08 31.21 1.84
CA ASP A 112 5.57 32.58 1.61
C ASP A 112 4.48 33.65 1.73
N ARG A 113 3.21 33.26 1.64
CA ARG A 113 2.02 34.12 1.80
C ARG A 113 1.37 33.95 3.15
N LEU A 114 1.36 32.72 3.64
CA LEU A 114 0.96 32.39 4.99
C LEU A 114 2.07 32.87 5.91
N ASN A 115 1.88 34.02 6.57
CA ASN A 115 2.80 34.55 7.57
C ASN A 115 2.83 33.67 8.84
N LEU A 116 3.08 32.36 8.71
CA LEU A 116 3.05 31.37 9.80
C LEU A 116 4.02 31.74 10.92
N ARG A 117 5.15 32.39 10.58
CA ARG A 117 6.13 32.90 11.56
C ARG A 117 5.61 34.05 12.43
N ARG A 118 4.54 34.75 12.02
CA ARG A 118 3.89 35.81 12.81
C ARG A 118 2.76 35.29 13.69
N LEU A 119 2.41 34.00 13.62
CA LEU A 119 1.43 33.41 14.52
C LEU A 119 1.99 33.37 15.94
N SER A 120 1.19 33.79 16.92
CA SER A 120 1.58 33.69 18.32
C SER A 120 1.76 32.23 18.73
N LYS A 121 2.63 31.96 19.72
CA LYS A 121 2.82 30.61 20.28
C LYS A 121 1.50 29.96 20.70
N GLY A 122 0.57 30.75 21.26
CA GLY A 122 -0.77 30.26 21.63
C GLY A 122 -1.64 29.83 20.44
N ARG A 123 -1.60 30.56 19.31
CA ARG A 123 -2.32 30.14 18.08
C ARG A 123 -1.70 28.90 17.45
N LEU A 124 -0.37 28.80 17.44
CA LEU A 124 0.33 27.59 16.97
C LEU A 124 -0.01 26.39 17.83
N LEU A 125 -0.05 26.56 19.16
CA LEU A 125 -0.49 25.52 20.09
C LEU A 125 -1.95 25.11 19.83
N ALA A 126 -2.86 26.07 19.67
CA ALA A 126 -4.26 25.79 19.37
C ALA A 126 -4.46 25.03 18.04
N LEU A 127 -3.72 25.42 16.98
CA LEU A 127 -3.70 24.69 15.71
C LEU A 127 -3.12 23.28 15.87
N GLY A 128 -2.05 23.12 16.64
CA GLY A 128 -1.47 21.82 16.96
C GLY A 128 -2.46 20.91 17.69
N ILE A 129 -3.14 21.42 18.72
CA ILE A 129 -4.19 20.70 19.45
C ILE A 129 -5.34 20.31 18.52
N MET A 130 -5.80 21.24 17.67
CA MET A 130 -6.85 20.97 16.67
C MET A 130 -6.44 19.84 15.71
N CYS A 131 -5.21 19.85 15.19
CA CYS A 131 -4.69 18.79 14.35
C CYS A 131 -4.65 17.44 15.07
N VAL A 132 -4.25 17.40 16.35
CA VAL A 132 -4.23 16.17 17.16
C VAL A 132 -5.64 15.64 17.39
N ILE A 133 -6.62 16.52 17.69
CA ILE A 133 -8.02 16.13 17.86
C ILE A 133 -8.58 15.55 16.55
N ILE A 134 -8.32 16.21 15.42
CA ILE A 134 -8.77 15.73 14.09
C ILE A 134 -8.12 14.38 13.78
N ALA A 135 -6.81 14.24 13.99
CA ALA A 135 -6.10 12.98 13.77
C ALA A 135 -6.64 11.86 14.68
N GLY A 136 -6.92 12.15 15.95
CA GLY A 136 -7.53 11.23 16.90
C GLY A 136 -8.94 10.80 16.47
N GLY A 137 -9.78 11.75 16.05
CA GLY A 137 -11.11 11.45 15.51
C GLY A 137 -11.05 10.58 14.26
N ILE A 138 -10.15 10.89 13.33
CA ILE A 138 -9.91 10.10 12.10
C ILE A 138 -9.39 8.69 12.42
N TYR A 139 -8.56 8.54 13.44
CA TYR A 139 -8.09 7.25 13.93
C TYR A 139 -9.26 6.44 14.49
N ILE A 140 -10.09 7.02 15.37
CA ILE A 140 -11.25 6.34 15.98
C ILE A 140 -12.24 5.84 14.91
N VAL A 141 -12.56 6.67 13.90
CA VAL A 141 -13.52 6.31 12.84
C VAL A 141 -13.07 5.09 12.01
N LYS A 142 -11.76 4.86 11.88
CA LYS A 142 -11.20 3.75 11.08
C LYS A 142 -10.07 3.05 11.85
N LYS A 143 -10.33 2.73 13.12
CA LYS A 143 -9.35 2.18 14.07
C LYS A 143 -8.72 0.89 13.55
N ASN A 144 -9.52 -0.12 13.23
CA ASN A 144 -9.03 -1.43 12.77
C ASN A 144 -8.13 -1.31 11.52
N SER A 145 -8.43 -0.37 10.62
CA SER A 145 -7.60 -0.11 9.44
C SER A 145 -6.25 0.54 9.81
N ALA A 146 -6.22 1.41 10.83
CA ALA A 146 -4.98 2.00 11.31
C ALA A 146 -4.14 0.98 12.07
N ASP A 147 -4.76 0.20 12.96
CA ASP A 147 -4.09 -0.87 13.72
C ASP A 147 -3.50 -1.94 12.80
N GLY A 148 -4.23 -2.33 11.74
CA GLY A 148 -3.70 -3.24 10.71
C GLY A 148 -2.45 -2.71 10.03
N ARG A 149 -2.38 -1.40 9.73
CA ARG A 149 -1.15 -0.78 9.19
C ARG A 149 -0.01 -0.74 10.18
N LEU A 150 -0.29 -0.45 11.45
CA LEU A 150 0.74 -0.47 12.50
C LEU A 150 1.34 -1.88 12.67
N LEU A 151 0.51 -2.92 12.64
CA LEU A 151 0.96 -4.31 12.63
C LEU A 151 1.82 -4.60 11.39
N MET A 152 1.33 -4.25 10.19
CA MET A 152 2.10 -4.45 8.95
C MET A 152 3.47 -3.77 9.02
N TRP A 153 3.55 -2.56 9.55
CA TRP A 153 4.82 -1.84 9.67
C TRP A 153 5.75 -2.48 10.69
N LYS A 154 5.22 -2.95 11.81
CA LYS A 154 5.99 -3.68 12.83
C LYS A 154 6.61 -4.96 12.25
N VAL A 155 5.82 -5.76 11.53
CA VAL A 155 6.32 -6.98 10.87
C VAL A 155 7.27 -6.65 9.73
N ALA A 156 6.97 -5.62 8.92
CA ALA A 156 7.85 -5.19 7.83
C ALA A 156 9.23 -4.70 8.31
N VAL A 157 9.31 -4.06 9.49
CA VAL A 157 10.60 -3.73 10.12
C VAL A 157 11.37 -5.00 10.46
N GLN A 158 10.71 -6.04 11.00
CA GLN A 158 11.38 -7.32 11.29
C GLN A 158 11.91 -7.95 10.00
N ALA A 159 11.08 -8.03 8.96
CA ALA A 159 11.45 -8.53 7.64
C ALA A 159 12.66 -7.77 7.04
N ALA A 160 12.67 -6.44 7.12
CA ALA A 160 13.79 -5.64 6.60
C ALA A 160 15.10 -5.86 7.37
N MET A 161 15.02 -6.19 8.66
CA MET A 161 16.20 -6.42 9.51
C MET A 161 16.81 -7.81 9.31
N GLU A 162 16.10 -8.75 8.68
CA GLU A 162 16.64 -10.06 8.30
C GLU A 162 17.52 -9.98 7.05
N VAL A 163 17.29 -8.98 6.18
CA VAL A 163 18.02 -8.78 4.92
C VAL A 163 18.60 -7.35 4.77
N PRO A 164 19.37 -6.84 5.76
CA PRO A 164 19.64 -5.40 5.89
C PRO A 164 20.59 -4.81 4.83
N LEU A 165 21.37 -5.62 4.13
CA LEU A 165 22.38 -5.12 3.18
C LEU A 165 21.88 -5.10 1.74
N THR A 166 21.32 -6.22 1.27
CA THR A 166 20.96 -6.41 -0.13
C THR A 166 19.46 -6.35 -0.37
N GLY A 167 18.65 -6.59 0.67
CA GLY A 167 17.22 -6.89 0.52
C GLY A 167 16.97 -8.19 -0.26
N VAL A 168 15.71 -8.39 -0.64
CA VAL A 168 15.22 -9.58 -1.39
C VAL A 168 14.84 -9.27 -2.85
N GLY A 169 14.88 -8.01 -3.28
CA GLY A 169 14.32 -7.57 -4.56
C GLY A 169 12.84 -7.16 -4.46
N TRP A 170 12.38 -6.33 -5.40
CA TRP A 170 11.03 -5.72 -5.33
C TRP A 170 9.90 -6.74 -5.47
N SER A 171 10.06 -7.75 -6.33
CA SER A 171 9.08 -8.80 -6.58
C SER A 171 8.80 -9.67 -5.36
N ASP A 172 9.73 -9.73 -4.41
CA ASP A 172 9.73 -10.72 -3.34
C ASP A 172 9.30 -10.10 -1.99
N VAL A 173 9.08 -8.79 -1.97
CA VAL A 173 8.65 -8.04 -0.77
C VAL A 173 7.39 -8.65 -0.15
N ALA A 174 6.41 -9.05 -0.97
CA ALA A 174 5.15 -9.60 -0.48
C ALA A 174 5.34 -10.98 0.19
N GLY A 175 6.10 -11.88 -0.45
CA GLY A 175 6.37 -13.20 0.12
C GLY A 175 7.20 -13.13 1.40
N THR A 176 8.26 -12.31 1.40
CA THR A 176 9.11 -12.07 2.58
C THR A 176 8.32 -11.44 3.72
N TYR A 177 7.47 -10.44 3.45
CA TYR A 177 6.59 -9.87 4.46
C TYR A 177 5.68 -10.94 5.07
N GLY A 178 5.04 -11.75 4.22
CA GLY A 178 4.10 -12.74 4.70
C GLY A 178 4.80 -13.86 5.50
N GLU A 179 6.00 -14.28 5.12
CA GLU A 179 6.79 -15.22 5.92
C GLU A 179 7.18 -14.63 7.28
N ALA A 180 7.58 -13.36 7.33
CA ALA A 180 7.82 -12.68 8.60
C ALA A 180 6.54 -12.60 9.46
N GLN A 181 5.37 -12.39 8.85
CA GLN A 181 4.09 -12.41 9.56
C GLN A 181 3.77 -13.79 10.13
N GLU A 182 4.03 -14.87 9.38
CA GLU A 182 3.89 -16.24 9.87
C GLU A 182 4.76 -16.48 11.09
N GLN A 183 6.04 -16.13 11.02
CA GLN A 183 6.97 -16.32 12.14
C GLN A 183 6.57 -15.48 13.36
N TYR A 184 6.07 -14.25 13.14
CA TYR A 184 5.56 -13.39 14.20
C TYR A 184 4.44 -14.05 14.99
N PHE A 185 3.41 -14.56 14.31
CA PHE A 185 2.27 -15.21 14.98
C PHE A 185 2.61 -16.61 15.52
N ALA A 186 3.43 -17.39 14.80
CA ALA A 186 3.91 -18.69 15.27
C ALA A 186 4.71 -18.60 16.58
N SER A 187 5.39 -17.48 16.82
CA SER A 187 6.14 -17.24 18.07
C SER A 187 5.27 -16.95 19.29
N GLY A 188 3.94 -16.82 19.14
CA GLY A 188 3.01 -16.50 20.23
C GLY A 188 3.07 -15.03 20.70
N LYS A 189 3.75 -14.14 19.96
CA LYS A 189 3.89 -12.71 20.30
C LYS A 189 2.69 -11.85 19.90
N GLY A 190 1.82 -12.36 19.02
CA GLY A 190 0.67 -11.63 18.51
C GLY A 190 -0.43 -11.44 19.56
N SER A 191 -0.80 -10.19 19.81
CA SER A 191 -1.98 -9.89 20.65
C SER A 191 -3.29 -10.22 19.93
N GLU A 192 -4.40 -10.38 20.67
CA GLU A 192 -5.72 -10.62 20.08
C GLU A 192 -6.12 -9.52 19.09
N GLN A 193 -5.83 -8.25 19.41
CA GLN A 193 -6.10 -7.14 18.49
C GLN A 193 -5.28 -7.25 17.20
N GLU A 194 -4.01 -7.67 17.28
CA GLU A 194 -3.16 -7.88 16.10
C GLU A 194 -3.65 -9.06 15.26
N ILE A 195 -4.06 -10.17 15.88
CA ILE A 195 -4.67 -11.31 15.20
C ILE A 195 -5.90 -10.85 14.40
N MET A 196 -6.77 -10.07 15.03
CA MET A 196 -8.00 -9.58 14.41
C MET A 196 -7.77 -8.70 13.17
N VAL A 197 -6.68 -7.92 13.15
CA VAL A 197 -6.39 -6.97 12.05
C VAL A 197 -5.35 -7.49 11.04
N ALA A 198 -4.77 -8.67 11.27
CA ALA A 198 -3.80 -9.29 10.38
C ALA A 198 -4.38 -9.49 8.98
N ASP A 199 -3.59 -9.17 7.96
CA ASP A 199 -3.95 -9.41 6.57
C ASP A 199 -2.67 -9.67 5.77
N ALA A 200 -2.80 -10.19 4.57
CA ALA A 200 -1.67 -10.55 3.71
C ALA A 200 -1.77 -9.87 2.33
N PRO A 201 -1.67 -8.52 2.28
CA PRO A 201 -1.67 -7.79 1.02
C PRO A 201 -0.36 -8.00 0.23
N GLU A 202 -0.39 -7.65 -1.05
CA GLU A 202 0.80 -7.61 -1.93
C GLU A 202 1.78 -6.46 -1.59
N TYR A 203 1.47 -5.63 -0.57
CA TYR A 203 2.26 -4.45 -0.18
C TYR A 203 1.97 -4.01 1.26
N VAL A 204 2.94 -3.36 1.94
CA VAL A 204 2.84 -3.00 3.37
C VAL A 204 2.35 -1.57 3.66
N PHE A 205 1.78 -0.88 2.66
CA PHE A 205 1.25 0.50 2.76
C PHE A 205 2.26 1.54 3.31
N ASN A 206 3.55 1.31 3.09
CA ASN A 206 4.64 2.22 3.42
C ASN A 206 5.83 1.93 2.50
N GLU A 207 6.13 2.85 1.60
CA GLU A 207 7.16 2.66 0.58
C GLU A 207 8.56 2.61 1.15
N TYR A 208 8.82 3.32 2.26
CA TYR A 208 10.15 3.27 2.87
C TYR A 208 10.44 1.88 3.42
N LEU A 209 9.43 1.21 4.00
CA LEU A 209 9.57 -0.16 4.47
C LEU A 209 9.62 -1.16 3.30
N GLN A 210 8.86 -0.96 2.23
CA GLN A 210 8.97 -1.80 1.02
C GLN A 210 10.38 -1.70 0.41
N ILE A 211 10.92 -0.49 0.27
CA ILE A 211 12.28 -0.25 -0.21
C ILE A 211 13.30 -0.89 0.74
N ALA A 212 13.07 -0.83 2.06
CA ALA A 212 13.96 -1.44 3.04
C ALA A 212 13.99 -2.98 2.94
N ILE A 213 12.85 -3.62 2.68
CA ILE A 213 12.78 -5.07 2.42
C ILE A 213 13.43 -5.39 1.06
N ALA A 214 13.10 -4.63 0.02
CA ALA A 214 13.55 -4.90 -1.35
C ALA A 214 15.05 -4.69 -1.55
N TYR A 215 15.62 -3.64 -0.97
CA TYR A 215 16.99 -3.17 -1.25
C TYR A 215 17.82 -2.84 -0.01
N GLY A 216 17.30 -3.13 1.18
CA GLY A 216 17.96 -2.86 2.46
C GLY A 216 17.62 -1.48 3.07
N PRO A 217 17.68 -1.32 4.41
CA PRO A 217 17.41 -0.05 5.09
C PRO A 217 18.26 1.15 4.63
N LEU A 218 19.50 0.92 4.14
CA LEU A 218 20.33 2.00 3.60
C LEU A 218 19.76 2.63 2.33
N ALA A 219 19.17 1.81 1.44
CA ALA A 219 18.49 2.31 0.25
C ALA A 219 17.27 3.15 0.63
N ALA A 220 16.47 2.69 1.60
CA ALA A 220 15.33 3.44 2.12
C ALA A 220 15.75 4.78 2.73
N ALA A 221 16.83 4.79 3.53
CA ALA A 221 17.41 6.02 4.07
C ALA A 221 17.87 6.98 2.95
N GLY A 222 18.50 6.45 1.89
CA GLY A 222 18.88 7.23 0.72
C GLY A 222 17.69 7.91 0.03
N VAL A 223 16.57 7.20 -0.13
CA VAL A 223 15.33 7.77 -0.69
C VAL A 223 14.75 8.87 0.20
N ILE A 224 14.75 8.68 1.53
CA ILE A 224 14.32 9.70 2.49
C ILE A 224 15.19 10.96 2.37
N VAL A 225 16.52 10.80 2.30
CA VAL A 225 17.46 11.91 2.11
C VAL A 225 17.21 12.63 0.78
N MET A 226 16.94 11.90 -0.30
CA MET A 226 16.65 12.48 -1.61
C MET A 226 15.36 13.30 -1.63
N ILE A 227 14.30 12.85 -0.95
CA ILE A 227 13.04 13.58 -0.83
C ILE A 227 13.19 14.79 0.09
N ALA A 228 13.85 14.64 1.24
CA ALA A 228 14.11 15.74 2.17
C ALA A 228 15.00 16.81 1.53
N GLY A 229 16.02 16.40 0.77
CA GLY A 229 16.89 17.29 0.02
C GLY A 229 16.16 18.02 -1.10
N ALA A 230 15.24 17.34 -1.82
CA ALA A 230 14.36 17.98 -2.80
C ALA A 230 13.50 19.07 -2.15
N LEU A 231 12.81 18.74 -1.06
CA LEU A 231 11.98 19.67 -0.28
C LEU A 231 12.78 20.89 0.18
N MET A 232 13.92 20.67 0.82
CA MET A 232 14.77 21.74 1.37
C MET A 232 15.34 22.62 0.26
N THR A 233 15.79 22.02 -0.84
CA THR A 233 16.28 22.76 -2.02
C THR A 233 15.20 23.66 -2.59
N ALA A 234 13.98 23.15 -2.75
CA ALA A 234 12.85 23.91 -3.26
C ALA A 234 12.47 25.08 -2.34
N ILE A 235 12.40 24.86 -1.01
CA ILE A 235 12.13 25.92 -0.02
C ILE A 235 13.20 27.01 -0.06
N ASN A 236 14.49 26.63 -0.01
CA ASN A 236 15.60 27.58 0.03
C ASN A 236 15.69 28.45 -1.23
N ASN A 237 15.23 27.93 -2.37
CA ASN A 237 15.20 28.65 -3.63
C ASN A 237 13.81 29.27 -3.93
N LYS A 238 12.90 29.32 -2.95
CA LYS A 238 11.56 29.93 -3.04
C LYS A 238 10.66 29.32 -4.13
N VAL A 239 10.85 28.03 -4.42
CA VAL A 239 10.05 27.26 -5.38
C VAL A 239 9.07 26.39 -4.58
N TYR A 240 8.05 27.04 -4.02
CA TYR A 240 7.19 26.45 -3.00
C TYR A 240 6.17 25.45 -3.54
N ASP A 241 5.80 25.52 -4.82
CA ASP A 241 4.96 24.52 -5.50
C ASP A 241 5.61 23.12 -5.46
N PHE A 242 6.84 23.01 -5.96
CA PHE A 242 7.63 21.78 -5.91
C PHE A 242 7.94 21.35 -4.47
N ALA A 243 8.19 22.30 -3.56
CA ALA A 243 8.36 22.00 -2.14
C ALA A 243 7.10 21.34 -1.54
N GLY A 244 5.93 21.96 -1.76
CA GLY A 244 4.65 21.44 -1.29
C GLY A 244 4.34 20.06 -1.85
N SER A 245 4.57 19.86 -3.15
CA SER A 245 4.37 18.55 -3.77
C SER A 245 5.40 17.51 -3.30
N SER A 246 6.64 17.89 -2.99
CA SER A 246 7.64 16.96 -2.45
C SER A 246 7.25 16.49 -1.05
N ALA A 247 6.71 17.39 -0.21
CA ALA A 247 6.14 17.02 1.08
C ALA A 247 4.89 16.14 0.94
N GLY A 248 4.02 16.44 -0.03
CA GLY A 248 2.88 15.59 -0.39
C GLY A 248 3.32 14.18 -0.79
N ALA A 249 4.35 14.05 -1.63
CA ALA A 249 4.93 12.77 -2.00
C ALA A 249 5.47 12.00 -0.79
N ALA A 250 6.15 12.68 0.14
CA ALA A 250 6.66 12.06 1.36
C ALA A 250 5.53 11.46 2.23
N VAL A 251 4.42 12.19 2.37
CA VAL A 251 3.22 11.74 3.11
C VAL A 251 2.54 10.57 2.40
N VAL A 252 2.41 10.64 1.08
CA VAL A 252 1.83 9.56 0.28
C VAL A 252 2.66 8.28 0.40
N MET A 253 3.99 8.38 0.25
CA MET A 253 4.90 7.24 0.38
C MET A 253 4.88 6.63 1.79
N PHE A 254 4.62 7.43 2.83
CA PHE A 254 4.55 6.93 4.20
C PHE A 254 3.32 6.06 4.47
N ALA A 255 2.17 6.37 3.86
CA ALA A 255 0.87 5.80 4.23
C ALA A 255 0.06 5.25 3.04
N SER A 256 0.72 5.00 1.91
CA SER A 256 0.18 4.45 0.67
C SER A 256 1.27 3.68 -0.08
N TYR A 257 0.98 3.24 -1.30
CA TYR A 257 1.84 2.39 -2.13
C TYR A 257 1.98 2.94 -3.58
N PRO A 258 2.39 4.22 -3.77
CA PRO A 258 2.50 4.83 -5.09
C PRO A 258 3.46 4.12 -6.06
N LEU A 259 4.50 3.43 -5.58
CA LEU A 259 5.51 2.83 -6.45
C LEU A 259 5.02 1.60 -7.21
N GLN A 260 3.84 1.07 -6.85
CA GLN A 260 3.19 -0.01 -7.58
C GLN A 260 2.55 0.43 -8.91
N PHE A 261 2.50 1.74 -9.19
CA PHE A 261 1.88 2.28 -10.39
C PHE A 261 2.87 3.10 -11.22
N PRO A 262 3.18 2.70 -12.47
CA PRO A 262 4.16 3.40 -13.31
C PRO A 262 3.87 4.89 -13.49
N LEU A 263 2.61 5.27 -13.70
CA LEU A 263 2.20 6.67 -13.83
C LEU A 263 2.52 7.49 -12.57
N PHE A 264 2.34 6.89 -11.40
CA PHE A 264 2.59 7.56 -10.12
C PHE A 264 4.09 7.69 -9.85
N VAL A 265 4.87 6.64 -10.17
CA VAL A 265 6.33 6.68 -10.12
C VAL A 265 6.84 7.85 -10.97
N ILE A 266 6.34 7.99 -12.20
CA ILE A 266 6.68 9.10 -13.10
C ILE A 266 6.31 10.45 -12.46
N ALA A 267 5.11 10.59 -11.89
CA ALA A 267 4.68 11.83 -11.24
C ALA A 267 5.60 12.24 -10.08
N ILE A 268 5.97 11.29 -9.20
CA ILE A 268 6.92 11.54 -8.10
C ILE A 268 8.28 11.95 -8.67
N THR A 269 8.77 11.28 -9.70
CA THR A 269 10.04 11.62 -10.36
C THR A 269 10.04 13.02 -10.94
N LEU A 270 8.96 13.45 -11.59
CA LEU A 270 8.82 14.82 -12.10
C LEU A 270 8.85 15.86 -10.98
N VAL A 271 8.15 15.60 -9.87
CA VAL A 271 8.13 16.47 -8.68
C VAL A 271 9.53 16.59 -8.08
N LEU A 272 10.18 15.47 -7.76
CA LEU A 272 11.47 15.49 -7.09
C LEU A 272 12.57 16.06 -7.99
N SER A 273 12.58 15.72 -9.28
CA SER A 273 13.53 16.30 -10.23
C SER A 273 13.32 17.80 -10.40
N GLY A 274 12.07 18.27 -10.48
CA GLY A 274 11.79 19.71 -10.57
C GLY A 274 12.22 20.49 -9.32
N ALA A 275 12.04 19.89 -8.14
CA ALA A 275 12.53 20.43 -6.88
C ALA A 275 14.07 20.51 -6.84
N TRP A 276 14.79 19.46 -7.24
CA TRP A 276 16.26 19.49 -7.29
C TRP A 276 16.79 20.47 -8.34
N LEU A 277 16.13 20.57 -9.49
CA LEU A 277 16.50 21.53 -10.54
C LEU A 277 16.27 22.99 -10.15
N SER A 278 15.54 23.27 -9.07
CA SER A 278 15.45 24.62 -8.51
C SER A 278 16.74 25.06 -7.81
N SER A 279 17.69 24.16 -7.56
CA SER A 279 18.97 24.49 -6.92
C SER A 279 19.73 25.58 -7.69
N ALA A 280 20.27 26.54 -6.95
CA ALA A 280 21.23 27.51 -7.45
C ALA A 280 22.52 26.84 -7.98
N SER A 281 22.89 25.68 -7.42
CA SER A 281 24.05 24.92 -7.88
C SER A 281 23.88 24.48 -9.34
N ARG A 282 24.96 24.63 -10.13
CA ARG A 282 25.00 24.16 -11.52
C ARG A 282 25.24 22.64 -11.62
N ILE A 283 25.68 22.00 -10.54
CA ILE A 283 26.07 20.58 -10.52
C ILE A 283 25.09 19.78 -9.68
N ILE A 284 24.88 20.15 -8.42
CA ILE A 284 24.11 19.32 -7.46
C ILE A 284 22.68 19.09 -7.95
N GLY A 285 21.96 20.17 -8.34
CA GLY A 285 20.57 20.05 -8.79
C GLY A 285 20.42 19.11 -10.00
N PRO A 286 21.12 19.36 -11.12
CA PRO A 286 21.08 18.46 -12.27
C PRO A 286 21.56 17.04 -11.99
N ALA A 287 22.61 16.84 -11.19
CA ALA A 287 23.10 15.52 -10.82
C ALA A 287 22.05 14.73 -10.02
N SER A 288 21.46 15.34 -8.99
CA SER A 288 20.39 14.71 -8.19
C SER A 288 19.16 14.37 -9.04
N ALA A 289 18.73 15.28 -9.93
CA ALA A 289 17.63 15.01 -10.85
C ALA A 289 17.97 13.87 -11.83
N GLY A 290 19.20 13.83 -12.36
CA GLY A 290 19.67 12.74 -13.21
C GLY A 290 19.69 11.40 -12.50
N ILE A 291 20.17 11.37 -11.25
CA ILE A 291 20.15 10.18 -10.38
C ILE A 291 18.71 9.67 -10.22
N ILE A 292 17.76 10.55 -9.85
CA ILE A 292 16.35 10.18 -9.69
C ILE A 292 15.79 9.56 -10.99
N VAL A 293 16.04 10.19 -12.14
CA VAL A 293 15.56 9.69 -13.44
C VAL A 293 16.17 8.33 -13.77
N VAL A 294 17.49 8.14 -13.57
CA VAL A 294 18.15 6.85 -13.81
C VAL A 294 17.58 5.76 -12.92
N PHE A 295 17.47 6.01 -11.60
CA PHE A 295 16.87 5.04 -10.68
C PHE A 295 15.42 4.75 -11.03
N THR A 296 14.66 5.75 -11.50
CA THR A 296 13.29 5.54 -11.97
C THR A 296 13.23 4.62 -13.18
N CYS A 297 14.08 4.86 -14.18
CA CYS A 297 14.15 4.03 -15.38
C CYS A 297 14.53 2.58 -15.03
N LEU A 298 15.53 2.39 -14.16
CA LEU A 298 15.94 1.07 -13.69
C LEU A 298 14.83 0.37 -12.90
N PHE A 299 14.14 1.10 -12.03
CA PHE A 299 13.01 0.58 -11.26
C PHE A 299 11.88 0.13 -12.19
N LEU A 300 11.48 0.96 -13.16
CA LEU A 300 10.41 0.63 -14.09
C LEU A 300 10.79 -0.47 -15.09
N SER A 301 12.07 -0.59 -15.48
CA SER A 301 12.53 -1.65 -16.38
C SER A 301 12.61 -3.01 -15.70
N ASN A 302 13.00 -3.03 -14.42
CA ASN A 302 13.25 -4.28 -13.69
C ASN A 302 12.02 -4.80 -12.96
N ASN A 303 11.05 -3.93 -12.67
CA ASN A 303 9.83 -4.29 -11.94
C ASN A 303 8.62 -4.45 -12.87
N ALA A 304 8.84 -4.98 -14.08
CA ALA A 304 7.74 -5.52 -14.88
C ALA A 304 7.12 -6.67 -14.07
N THR A 305 5.94 -6.41 -13.51
CA THR A 305 5.23 -7.34 -12.63
C THR A 305 5.01 -8.66 -13.37
N GLY A 306 5.68 -9.72 -12.94
CA GLY A 306 5.25 -11.08 -13.28
C GLY A 306 3.79 -11.24 -12.85
N ASP A 307 2.94 -11.79 -13.72
CA ASP A 307 1.53 -11.95 -13.41
C ASP A 307 1.34 -13.17 -12.50
N VAL A 308 1.65 -12.99 -11.21
CA VAL A 308 1.42 -13.97 -10.14
C VAL A 308 -0.04 -14.45 -10.15
N ARG A 309 -0.99 -13.63 -10.60
CA ARG A 309 -2.40 -14.03 -10.69
C ARG A 309 -2.63 -15.02 -11.83
N SER A 310 -1.97 -14.85 -12.96
CA SER A 310 -2.02 -15.81 -14.06
C SER A 310 -1.42 -17.17 -13.65
N ASP A 311 -0.25 -17.16 -13.00
CA ASP A 311 0.41 -18.38 -12.53
C ASP A 311 -0.44 -19.09 -11.48
N PHE A 312 -1.06 -18.32 -10.58
CA PHE A 312 -2.03 -18.85 -9.61
C PHE A 312 -3.21 -19.53 -10.32
N ALA A 313 -3.79 -18.90 -11.34
CA ALA A 313 -4.92 -19.44 -12.06
C ALA A 313 -4.57 -20.77 -12.76
N VAL A 314 -3.39 -20.86 -13.37
CA VAL A 314 -2.87 -22.10 -13.97
C VAL A 314 -2.69 -23.18 -12.90
N ALA A 315 -2.04 -22.85 -11.79
CA ALA A 315 -1.79 -23.79 -10.71
C ALA A 315 -3.08 -24.29 -10.03
N HIS A 316 -4.07 -23.41 -9.88
CA HIS A 316 -5.39 -23.74 -9.35
C HIS A 316 -6.18 -24.62 -10.31
N ASN A 317 -6.10 -24.39 -11.62
CA ASN A 317 -6.70 -25.30 -12.61
C ASN A 317 -6.06 -26.68 -12.58
N LEU A 318 -4.74 -26.78 -12.40
CA LEU A 318 -4.06 -28.07 -12.21
C LEU A 318 -4.51 -28.79 -10.94
N HIS A 319 -4.72 -28.07 -9.83
CA HIS A 319 -5.32 -28.62 -8.61
C HIS A 319 -6.71 -29.21 -8.90
N ARG A 320 -7.58 -28.47 -9.59
CA ARG A 320 -8.93 -28.93 -9.96
C ARG A 320 -8.93 -30.12 -10.92
N ALA A 321 -7.90 -30.24 -11.75
CA ALA A 321 -7.69 -31.37 -12.65
C ALA A 321 -6.96 -32.56 -11.97
N HIS A 322 -6.83 -32.55 -10.64
CA HIS A 322 -6.14 -33.56 -9.85
C HIS A 322 -4.65 -33.76 -10.18
N ASN A 323 -4.03 -32.79 -10.86
CA ASN A 323 -2.60 -32.80 -11.18
C ASN A 323 -1.78 -32.16 -10.06
N TYR A 324 -1.86 -32.75 -8.88
CA TYR A 324 -1.38 -32.16 -7.62
C TYR A 324 0.12 -31.87 -7.62
N ARG A 325 0.96 -32.75 -8.18
CA ARG A 325 2.42 -32.55 -8.23
C ARG A 325 2.79 -31.34 -9.09
N LYS A 326 2.19 -31.19 -10.28
CA LYS A 326 2.45 -30.02 -11.13
C LYS A 326 1.89 -28.74 -10.51
N SER A 327 0.73 -28.81 -9.87
CA SER A 327 0.17 -27.69 -9.11
C SER A 327 1.12 -27.24 -8.00
N ASN A 328 1.64 -28.17 -7.18
CA ASN A 328 2.61 -27.86 -6.13
C ASN A 328 3.92 -27.26 -6.68
N ASN A 329 4.46 -27.78 -7.79
CA ASN A 329 5.67 -27.23 -8.38
C ASN A 329 5.53 -25.74 -8.75
N LEU A 330 4.35 -25.34 -9.27
CA LEU A 330 4.07 -23.94 -9.55
C LEU A 330 3.84 -23.13 -8.27
N LEU A 331 2.95 -23.60 -7.38
CA LEU A 331 2.59 -22.87 -6.16
C LEU A 331 3.79 -22.63 -5.22
N LEU A 332 4.70 -23.60 -5.10
CA LEU A 332 5.92 -23.45 -4.31
C LEU A 332 6.85 -22.37 -4.90
N GLY A 333 6.94 -22.28 -6.23
CA GLY A 333 7.67 -21.22 -6.91
C GLY A 333 7.07 -19.82 -6.72
N MET A 334 5.81 -19.72 -6.31
CA MET A 334 5.13 -18.45 -6.07
C MET A 334 5.26 -17.92 -4.65
N LEU A 335 5.65 -18.76 -3.68
CA LEU A 335 5.75 -18.36 -2.27
C LEU A 335 6.67 -17.15 -2.02
N PRO A 336 7.82 -17.00 -2.71
CA PRO A 336 8.66 -15.80 -2.56
C PRO A 336 7.96 -14.51 -3.02
N HIS A 337 7.00 -14.60 -3.93
CA HIS A 337 6.41 -13.44 -4.62
C HIS A 337 5.02 -13.06 -4.09
N SER A 338 4.43 -13.86 -3.18
CA SER A 338 3.06 -13.64 -2.72
C SER A 338 2.89 -13.84 -1.23
N ALA A 339 2.10 -12.93 -0.64
CA ALA A 339 1.68 -13.05 0.74
C ALA A 339 0.43 -13.94 0.91
N ASP A 340 -0.30 -14.26 -0.17
CA ASP A 340 -1.66 -14.82 -0.10
C ASP A 340 -1.70 -16.22 0.56
N PRO A 341 -2.41 -16.39 1.69
CA PRO A 341 -2.57 -17.69 2.34
C PRO A 341 -3.27 -18.74 1.47
N MET A 342 -4.01 -18.35 0.43
CA MET A 342 -4.68 -19.32 -0.46
C MET A 342 -3.68 -20.23 -1.19
N ILE A 343 -2.49 -19.74 -1.53
CA ILE A 343 -1.42 -20.54 -2.13
C ILE A 343 -1.05 -21.69 -1.18
N LEU A 344 -0.86 -21.39 0.11
CA LEU A 344 -0.54 -22.37 1.14
C LEU A 344 -1.67 -23.39 1.34
N ASN A 345 -2.93 -22.93 1.33
CA ASN A 345 -4.09 -23.81 1.46
C ASN A 345 -4.18 -24.83 0.31
N ILE A 346 -3.93 -24.39 -0.94
CA ILE A 346 -3.98 -25.30 -2.09
C ILE A 346 -2.81 -26.28 -2.06
N ILE A 347 -1.60 -25.82 -1.71
CA ILE A 347 -0.43 -26.69 -1.51
C ILE A 347 -0.78 -27.79 -0.49
N ALA A 348 -1.38 -27.42 0.63
CA ALA A 348 -1.77 -28.38 1.66
C ALA A 348 -2.83 -29.39 1.17
N LYS A 349 -3.87 -28.93 0.48
CA LYS A 349 -4.89 -29.81 -0.12
C LYS A 349 -4.28 -30.80 -1.12
N ASN A 350 -3.32 -30.35 -1.92
CA ASN A 350 -2.58 -31.20 -2.85
C ASN A 350 -1.76 -32.26 -2.11
N TYR A 351 -1.03 -31.89 -1.05
CA TYR A 351 -0.27 -32.85 -0.25
C TYR A 351 -1.16 -33.87 0.46
N ARG A 352 -2.28 -33.43 1.02
CA ARG A 352 -3.30 -34.32 1.59
C ARG A 352 -3.78 -35.34 0.56
N ALA A 353 -4.14 -34.89 -0.64
CA ALA A 353 -4.59 -35.78 -1.72
C ALA A 353 -3.50 -36.71 -2.27
N LEU A 354 -2.22 -36.38 -2.05
CA LEU A 354 -1.07 -37.24 -2.37
C LEU A 354 -0.71 -38.22 -1.24
N GLY A 355 -1.47 -38.25 -0.14
CA GLY A 355 -1.20 -39.12 1.01
C GLY A 355 -0.01 -38.64 1.86
N GLN A 356 0.26 -37.34 1.89
CA GLN A 356 1.36 -36.72 2.64
C GLN A 356 0.83 -35.76 3.70
N PRO A 357 0.20 -36.28 4.78
CA PRO A 357 -0.50 -35.46 5.75
C PRO A 357 0.44 -34.55 6.58
N ASP A 358 1.66 -34.98 6.88
CA ASP A 358 2.65 -34.13 7.58
C ASP A 358 2.96 -32.85 6.81
N SER A 359 3.11 -32.97 5.47
CA SER A 359 3.32 -31.81 4.60
C SER A 359 2.07 -30.95 4.52
N ALA A 360 0.88 -31.56 4.47
CA ALA A 360 -0.38 -30.81 4.48
C ALA A 360 -0.54 -30.00 5.78
N GLU A 361 -0.26 -30.61 6.94
CA GLU A 361 -0.29 -29.95 8.24
C GLU A 361 0.69 -28.77 8.28
N HIS A 362 1.94 -28.97 7.83
CA HIS A 362 2.95 -27.92 7.78
C HIS A 362 2.47 -26.67 7.03
N TYR A 363 1.95 -26.82 5.81
CA TYR A 363 1.49 -25.68 5.01
C TYR A 363 0.22 -25.04 5.56
N LEU A 364 -0.67 -25.81 6.20
CA LEU A 364 -1.84 -25.25 6.86
C LEU A 364 -1.47 -24.44 8.11
N GLN A 365 -0.52 -24.92 8.91
CA GLN A 365 0.01 -24.15 10.05
C GLN A 365 0.64 -22.84 9.58
N LYS A 366 1.40 -22.86 8.47
CA LYS A 366 1.87 -21.63 7.81
C LYS A 366 0.70 -20.73 7.41
N SER A 367 -0.35 -21.27 6.76
CA SER A 367 -1.51 -20.48 6.35
C SER A 367 -2.27 -19.85 7.51
N VAL A 368 -2.45 -20.57 8.62
CA VAL A 368 -3.07 -20.05 9.84
C VAL A 368 -2.25 -18.89 10.40
N ASN A 369 -0.93 -19.07 10.53
CA ASN A 369 -0.07 -18.01 11.05
C ASN A 369 0.07 -16.82 10.09
N ARG A 370 -0.06 -17.04 8.78
CA ARG A 370 -0.06 -15.97 7.75
C ARG A 370 -1.26 -15.04 7.91
N CYS A 371 -2.43 -15.57 8.25
CA CYS A 371 -3.67 -14.81 8.42
C CYS A 371 -4.53 -15.44 9.52
N PRO A 372 -4.21 -15.21 10.81
CA PRO A 372 -4.82 -15.92 11.94
C PRO A 372 -6.30 -15.57 12.19
N ASN A 373 -6.84 -14.56 11.52
CA ASN A 373 -8.26 -14.23 11.56
C ASN A 373 -9.10 -14.93 10.47
N ARG A 374 -8.51 -15.77 9.60
CA ARG A 374 -9.24 -16.48 8.56
C ARG A 374 -9.66 -17.87 9.05
N LEU A 375 -10.96 -18.17 8.94
CA LEU A 375 -11.53 -19.44 9.39
C LEU A 375 -11.16 -20.62 8.46
N TYR A 376 -11.01 -20.37 7.16
CA TYR A 376 -10.83 -21.45 6.18
C TYR A 376 -9.58 -22.33 6.42
N PRO A 377 -8.38 -21.77 6.73
CA PRO A 377 -7.23 -22.59 7.11
C PRO A 377 -7.46 -23.45 8.37
N HIS A 378 -8.14 -22.91 9.39
CA HIS A 378 -8.51 -23.68 10.60
C HIS A 378 -9.46 -24.82 10.28
N TYR A 379 -10.44 -24.57 9.41
CA TYR A 379 -11.35 -25.60 8.91
C TYR A 379 -10.59 -26.72 8.18
N LEU A 380 -9.62 -26.38 7.33
CA LEU A 380 -8.80 -27.39 6.66
C LEU A 380 -7.95 -28.21 7.63
N LEU A 381 -7.42 -27.61 8.72
CA LEU A 381 -6.72 -28.35 9.78
C LEU A 381 -7.67 -29.29 10.53
N MET A 382 -8.86 -28.80 10.88
CA MET A 382 -9.91 -29.61 11.52
C MET A 382 -10.23 -30.84 10.68
N GLN A 383 -10.43 -30.67 9.36
CA GLN A 383 -10.68 -31.79 8.46
C GLN A 383 -9.47 -32.73 8.32
N LEU A 384 -8.25 -32.20 8.33
CA LEU A 384 -7.04 -33.03 8.27
C LEU A 384 -6.89 -33.90 9.52
N TYR A 385 -7.13 -33.36 10.70
CA TYR A 385 -7.08 -34.11 11.96
C TYR A 385 -8.25 -35.09 12.15
N GLY A 386 -9.35 -34.93 11.41
CA GLY A 386 -10.44 -35.90 11.35
C GLY A 386 -10.19 -37.05 10.36
N ASP A 387 -9.14 -36.96 9.54
CA ASP A 387 -8.85 -37.95 8.51
C ASP A 387 -8.35 -39.25 9.15
N SER A 388 -8.91 -40.39 8.75
CA SER A 388 -8.57 -41.71 9.30
C SER A 388 -7.06 -42.02 9.29
N THR A 389 -6.32 -41.52 8.29
CA THR A 389 -4.87 -41.75 8.16
C THR A 389 -4.01 -40.80 8.98
N PHE A 390 -4.60 -39.74 9.55
CA PHE A 390 -3.90 -38.70 10.33
C PHE A 390 -4.73 -38.25 11.54
N PHE A 391 -5.48 -39.19 12.11
CA PHE A 391 -6.51 -38.87 13.08
C PHE A 391 -5.90 -38.33 14.38
N ASN A 392 -6.31 -37.14 14.79
CA ASN A 392 -5.88 -36.49 16.01
C ASN A 392 -7.08 -35.77 16.66
N PRO A 393 -7.87 -36.45 17.51
CA PRO A 393 -9.12 -35.91 18.04
C PRO A 393 -8.91 -34.69 18.95
N VAL A 394 -7.76 -34.64 19.65
CA VAL A 394 -7.42 -33.52 20.53
C VAL A 394 -7.21 -32.25 19.71
N ARG A 395 -6.40 -32.32 18.65
CA ARG A 395 -6.16 -31.17 17.75
C ARG A 395 -7.39 -30.83 16.93
N GLN A 396 -8.15 -31.83 16.47
CA GLN A 396 -9.41 -31.61 15.75
C GLN A 396 -10.40 -30.78 16.58
N ARG A 397 -10.62 -31.14 17.84
CA ARG A 397 -11.49 -30.38 18.76
C ARG A 397 -10.94 -28.99 19.08
N GLN A 398 -9.61 -28.83 19.14
CA GLN A 398 -8.99 -27.52 19.31
C GLN A 398 -9.31 -26.59 18.13
N GLU A 399 -9.16 -27.06 16.90
CA GLU A 399 -9.52 -26.29 15.70
C GLU A 399 -11.01 -26.00 15.64
N ALA A 400 -11.87 -26.96 15.99
CA ALA A 400 -13.32 -26.74 16.07
C ALA A 400 -13.69 -25.60 17.03
N ARG A 401 -13.07 -25.56 18.23
CA ARG A 401 -13.25 -24.45 19.18
C ARG A 401 -12.75 -23.12 18.62
N LEU A 402 -11.63 -23.11 17.89
CA LEU A 402 -11.13 -21.89 17.25
C LEU A 402 -12.11 -21.36 16.20
N ILE A 403 -12.67 -22.23 15.35
CA ILE A 403 -13.63 -21.86 14.30
C ILE A 403 -14.89 -21.20 14.90
N LEU A 404 -15.38 -21.73 16.03
CA LEU A 404 -16.55 -21.19 16.71
C LEU A 404 -16.28 -19.86 17.43
N ASN A 405 -15.09 -19.72 18.03
CA ASN A 405 -14.72 -18.53 18.80
C ASN A 405 -14.14 -17.39 17.95
N THR A 406 -13.60 -17.69 16.77
CA THR A 406 -13.03 -16.68 15.88
C THR A 406 -14.13 -15.82 15.27
N ARG A 407 -14.01 -14.51 15.47
CA ARG A 407 -14.90 -13.53 14.83
C ARG A 407 -14.56 -13.40 13.36
N GLU A 408 -15.55 -13.56 12.49
CA GLU A 408 -15.39 -13.38 11.06
C GLU A 408 -15.35 -11.88 10.68
N LYS A 409 -14.48 -11.54 9.73
CA LYS A 409 -14.44 -10.20 9.13
C LYS A 409 -15.55 -9.97 8.11
N ILE A 410 -15.95 -11.03 7.41
CA ILE A 410 -17.00 -11.05 6.38
C ILE A 410 -17.84 -12.29 6.63
N HIS A 411 -19.14 -12.12 6.84
CA HIS A 411 -20.06 -13.23 7.01
C HIS A 411 -20.40 -13.89 5.66
N SER A 412 -20.54 -15.21 5.64
CA SER A 412 -20.89 -15.97 4.43
C SER A 412 -21.49 -17.33 4.79
N ARG A 413 -22.29 -17.90 3.89
CA ARG A 413 -22.85 -19.25 4.03
C ARG A 413 -21.77 -20.32 4.27
N ALA A 414 -20.64 -20.23 3.57
CA ALA A 414 -19.53 -21.15 3.79
C ALA A 414 -18.99 -21.11 5.24
N ILE A 415 -19.05 -19.94 5.90
CA ILE A 415 -18.66 -19.81 7.32
C ILE A 415 -19.69 -20.48 8.23
N GLU A 416 -20.98 -20.37 7.92
CA GLU A 416 -22.03 -21.07 8.66
C GLU A 416 -21.82 -22.59 8.56
N GLU A 417 -21.62 -23.12 7.35
CA GLU A 417 -21.34 -24.54 7.12
C GLU A 417 -20.09 -25.02 7.87
N MET A 418 -18.99 -24.25 7.85
CA MET A 418 -17.78 -24.57 8.63
C MET A 418 -18.04 -24.60 10.15
N ARG A 419 -18.94 -23.75 10.66
CA ARG A 419 -19.31 -23.69 12.08
C ARG A 419 -20.27 -24.81 12.48
N GLU A 420 -21.18 -25.21 11.61
CA GLU A 420 -22.06 -26.36 11.82
C GLU A 420 -21.22 -27.64 11.99
N GLU A 421 -20.29 -27.91 11.07
CA GLU A 421 -19.40 -29.08 11.16
C GLU A 421 -18.50 -29.03 12.42
N ALA A 422 -18.02 -27.84 12.79
CA ALA A 422 -17.26 -27.66 14.03
C ALA A 422 -18.10 -27.94 15.29
N ASN A 423 -19.39 -27.54 15.29
CA ASN A 423 -20.31 -27.86 16.38
C ASN A 423 -20.59 -29.36 16.47
N GLU A 424 -20.76 -30.05 15.34
CA GLU A 424 -20.96 -31.50 15.33
C GLU A 424 -19.77 -32.23 15.98
N ILE A 425 -18.54 -31.84 15.64
CA ILE A 425 -17.32 -32.43 16.23
C ILE A 425 -17.26 -32.24 17.76
N LEU A 426 -17.78 -31.14 18.28
CA LEU A 426 -17.84 -30.87 19.72
C LEU A 426 -19.07 -31.47 20.41
N GLY A 427 -20.18 -31.63 19.69
CA GLY A 427 -21.45 -32.18 20.18
C GLY A 427 -21.50 -33.70 20.21
N VAL A 428 -20.48 -34.40 19.69
CA VAL A 428 -20.31 -35.86 19.85
C VAL A 428 -19.92 -36.25 21.30
N GLU A 429 -19.88 -35.28 22.23
CA GLU A 429 -19.88 -35.52 23.69
C GLU A 429 -21.05 -34.79 24.37
N GLU A 430 -22.25 -35.41 24.34
CA GLU A 430 -23.18 -35.49 25.48
C GLU A 430 -23.69 -36.94 25.62
#